data_AF-A0A0G0JJK0-F1
#
_entry.id   AF-A0A0G0JJK0-F1
#
_cell.length_a   1.000
_cell.length_b   1.000
_cell.length_c   1.000
_cell.angle_alpha   90.00
_cell.angle_beta   90.00
_cell.angle_gamma   90.00
#
_symmetry.space_group_name_H-M   'P 1'
#
loop_
_entity.id
_entity.type
_entity.pdbx_description
1 polymer ?
#
loop_
_entity_poly.entity_id
_entity_poly.type
_entity_poly.pdbx_seq_one_letter_code
_entity_poly.pdbx_strand_id
1 'polypeptide(L)'
;MGSRKFLQKRNLLEESKSKIKDYDAIIGRTRKDYELLRKIGIPCKAFIDGNQIQTIQVTKQCWNHIFKHPIKRQSRIEKLERALCLNMAIKLLERTTTYQEVSRERDKGGNQHLFFGIIGYIRGNRIKVVIRKQEKNTDAKFILFSFYQTSQAPIRKDEEKKLL
;
A
#
# COMPACT_ATOMS: atom_id res chain seq x y z
N MET A 1 18.38 32.47 0.35
CA MET A 1 18.21 31.07 0.79
C MET A 1 16.89 30.54 0.24
N GLY A 2 16.94 29.70 -0.78
CA GLY A 2 15.76 29.24 -1.52
C GLY A 2 14.86 28.35 -0.67
N SER A 3 13.62 28.78 -0.47
CA SER A 3 12.56 27.97 0.13
C SER A 3 12.41 26.67 -0.67
N ARG A 4 12.83 25.55 -0.09
CA ARG A 4 12.49 24.21 -0.60
C ARG A 4 10.97 24.17 -0.70
N LYS A 5 10.42 24.32 -1.90
CA LYS A 5 9.00 24.12 -2.21
C LYS A 5 8.59 22.82 -1.53
N PHE A 6 7.84 22.92 -0.43
CA PHE A 6 7.39 21.78 0.33
C PHE A 6 6.79 20.76 -0.64
N LEU A 7 7.26 19.51 -0.54
CA LEU A 7 6.80 18.33 -1.27
C LEU A 7 5.36 18.52 -1.79
N GLN A 8 5.18 18.59 -3.11
CA GLN A 8 3.85 18.64 -3.72
C GLN A 8 2.96 17.57 -3.07
N LYS A 9 2.02 18.04 -2.25
CA LYS A 9 1.07 17.21 -1.51
C LYS A 9 0.14 16.59 -2.54
N ARG A 10 0.23 15.28 -2.78
CA ARG A 10 -0.76 14.59 -3.61
C ARG A 10 -1.96 14.25 -2.74
N ASN A 11 -3.17 14.51 -3.22
CA ASN A 11 -4.39 13.92 -2.67
C ASN A 11 -4.82 12.82 -3.65
N LEU A 12 -4.66 11.55 -3.24
CA LEU A 12 -4.95 10.43 -4.14
C LEU A 12 -6.43 10.35 -4.52
N LEU A 13 -7.34 10.77 -3.64
CA LEU A 13 -8.76 10.73 -3.93
C LEU A 13 -9.12 11.73 -5.04
N GLU A 14 -8.66 12.97 -4.92
CA GLU A 14 -8.86 14.00 -5.94
C GLU A 14 -8.15 13.66 -7.25
N GLU A 15 -6.92 13.13 -7.17
CA GLU A 15 -6.23 12.63 -8.34
C GLU A 15 -7.02 11.50 -9.02
N SER A 16 -7.62 10.60 -8.24
CA SER A 16 -8.45 9.51 -8.76
C SER A 16 -9.72 10.01 -9.43
N LYS A 17 -10.37 11.03 -8.86
CA LYS A 17 -11.52 11.70 -9.49
C LYS A 17 -11.13 12.32 -10.82
N SER A 18 -10.00 13.04 -10.87
CA SER A 18 -9.52 13.69 -12.10
C SER A 18 -9.13 12.69 -13.20
N LYS A 19 -8.63 11.51 -12.82
CA LYS A 19 -8.13 10.46 -13.73
C LYS A 19 -9.16 9.36 -14.02
N ILE A 20 -10.41 9.52 -13.61
CA ILE A 20 -11.45 8.49 -13.77
C ILE A 20 -11.68 8.11 -15.24
N LYS A 21 -11.46 9.04 -16.17
CA LYS A 21 -11.55 8.79 -17.62
C LYS A 21 -10.51 7.79 -18.10
N ASP A 22 -9.35 7.74 -17.45
CA ASP A 22 -8.23 6.85 -17.77
C ASP A 22 -8.26 5.54 -16.95
N TYR A 23 -9.41 5.21 -16.35
CA TYR A 23 -9.54 4.11 -15.39
C TYR A 23 -8.93 2.79 -15.88
N ASP A 24 -9.35 2.31 -17.05
CA ASP A 24 -8.91 1.01 -17.56
C ASP A 24 -7.42 1.00 -17.92
N ALA A 25 -6.90 2.12 -18.44
CA ALA A 25 -5.48 2.27 -18.75
C ALA A 25 -4.63 2.20 -17.47
N ILE A 26 -5.02 2.93 -16.42
CA ILE A 26 -4.29 2.97 -15.15
C ILE A 26 -4.36 1.61 -14.45
N ILE A 27 -5.54 0.99 -14.38
CA ILE A 27 -5.70 -0.33 -13.76
C ILE A 27 -4.94 -1.40 -14.55
N GLY A 28 -4.98 -1.35 -15.89
CA GLY A 28 -4.24 -2.24 -16.77
C GLY A 28 -2.74 -2.16 -16.55
N ARG A 29 -2.19 -0.93 -16.47
CA ARG A 29 -0.77 -0.71 -16.14
C ARG A 29 -0.42 -1.21 -14.75
N THR A 30 -1.22 -0.84 -13.76
CA THR A 30 -1.03 -1.27 -12.36
C THR A 30 -1.02 -2.79 -12.24
N ARG A 31 -1.87 -3.48 -13.01
CA ARG A 31 -1.89 -4.94 -13.05
C ARG A 31 -0.62 -5.53 -13.66
N LYS A 32 -0.08 -4.93 -14.73
CA LYS A 32 1.21 -5.34 -15.31
C LYS A 32 2.35 -5.18 -14.29
N ASP A 33 2.42 -4.03 -13.63
CA ASP A 33 3.43 -3.76 -12.60
C ASP A 33 3.27 -4.75 -11.43
N TYR A 34 2.04 -5.03 -11.02
CA TYR A 34 1.75 -6.00 -9.97
C TYR A 34 2.20 -7.42 -10.34
N GLU A 35 1.91 -7.88 -11.56
CA GLU A 35 2.33 -9.20 -12.03
C GLU A 35 3.84 -9.32 -12.18
N LEU A 36 4.54 -8.23 -12.50
CA LEU A 36 6.01 -8.20 -12.44
C LEU A 36 6.49 -8.41 -11.00
N LEU A 37 5.95 -7.64 -10.04
CA LEU A 37 6.29 -7.77 -8.61
C LEU A 37 5.98 -9.15 -8.04
N ARG A 38 4.96 -9.85 -8.57
CA ARG A 38 4.69 -11.25 -8.19
C ARG A 38 5.81 -12.21 -8.59
N LYS A 39 6.58 -11.90 -9.63
CA LYS A 39 7.72 -12.72 -10.07
C LYS A 39 8.98 -12.39 -9.28
N ILE A 40 9.23 -11.11 -9.01
CA ILE A 40 10.50 -10.65 -8.43
C ILE A 40 10.45 -10.43 -6.90
N GLY A 41 9.27 -10.20 -6.34
CA GLY A 41 9.09 -9.76 -4.95
C GLY A 41 9.46 -8.30 -4.72
N ILE A 42 9.32 -7.82 -3.48
CA ILE A 42 9.69 -6.46 -3.08
C ILE A 42 10.77 -6.57 -2.00
N PRO A 43 11.97 -5.98 -2.19
CA PRO A 43 12.99 -5.98 -1.15
C PRO A 43 12.56 -5.11 0.04
N CYS A 44 12.79 -5.59 1.26
CA CYS A 44 12.47 -4.88 2.49
C CYS A 44 13.48 -5.23 3.59
N LYS A 45 13.90 -4.24 4.37
CA LYS A 45 14.90 -4.42 5.44
C LYS A 45 14.28 -4.52 6.83
N ALA A 46 12.95 -4.50 6.93
CA ALA A 46 12.25 -4.30 8.20
C ALA A 46 12.17 -5.54 9.12
N PHE A 47 12.58 -6.72 8.64
CA PHE A 47 12.23 -8.00 9.28
C PHE A 47 13.44 -8.88 9.63
N ILE A 48 14.65 -8.44 9.30
CA ILE A 48 15.89 -9.16 9.61
C ILE A 48 16.82 -8.17 10.31
N ASP A 49 17.49 -8.62 11.37
CA ASP A 49 18.52 -7.82 12.03
C ASP A 49 19.78 -7.72 11.17
N GLY A 50 20.28 -6.51 10.97
CA GLY A 50 21.44 -6.21 10.14
C GLY A 50 21.10 -5.68 8.73
N ASN A 51 22.11 -5.54 7.87
CA ASN A 51 21.96 -4.98 6.51
C ASN A 51 21.38 -5.98 5.49
N GLN A 52 20.77 -7.08 5.94
CA GLN A 52 20.20 -8.10 5.06
C GLN A 52 18.83 -7.68 4.52
N ILE A 53 18.56 -8.02 3.26
CA ILE A 53 17.31 -7.67 2.57
C ILE A 53 16.40 -8.90 2.55
N GLN A 54 15.21 -8.78 3.12
CA GLN A 54 14.14 -9.76 3.02
C GLN A 54 13.29 -9.47 1.78
N THR A 55 13.06 -10.48 0.96
CA THR A 55 12.10 -10.37 -0.16
C THR A 55 10.68 -10.61 0.34
N ILE A 56 9.82 -9.59 0.22
CA ILE A 56 8.38 -9.67 0.43
C ILE A 56 7.72 -10.25 -0.81
N GLN A 57 7.01 -11.35 -0.64
CA GLN A 57 6.31 -12.04 -1.72
C GLN A 57 4.99 -11.35 -2.04
N VAL A 58 4.74 -11.12 -3.34
CA VAL A 58 3.47 -10.57 -3.82
C VAL A 58 2.62 -11.73 -4.35
N THR A 59 1.38 -11.84 -3.88
CA THR A 59 0.49 -12.97 -4.21
C THR A 59 -0.84 -12.47 -4.77
N LYS A 60 -1.56 -13.32 -5.52
CA LYS A 60 -2.90 -12.96 -6.04
C LYS A 60 -3.87 -12.51 -4.93
N GLN A 61 -3.65 -12.95 -3.69
CA GLN A 61 -4.51 -12.61 -2.57
C GLN A 61 -4.50 -11.11 -2.25
N CYS A 62 -3.35 -10.43 -2.35
CA CYS A 62 -3.32 -8.98 -2.13
C CYS A 62 -4.08 -8.26 -3.24
N TRP A 63 -3.93 -8.67 -4.51
CA TRP A 63 -4.73 -8.10 -5.60
C TRP A 63 -6.22 -8.28 -5.35
N ASN A 64 -6.64 -9.49 -4.98
CA ASN A 64 -8.04 -9.79 -4.73
C ASN A 64 -8.57 -9.00 -3.52
N HIS A 65 -7.78 -8.89 -2.45
CA HIS A 65 -8.14 -8.13 -1.25
C HIS A 65 -8.29 -6.62 -1.52
N ILE A 66 -7.50 -6.07 -2.44
CA ILE A 66 -7.50 -4.63 -2.72
C ILE A 66 -8.48 -4.26 -3.84
N PHE A 67 -8.55 -5.04 -4.92
CA PHE A 67 -9.25 -4.66 -6.15
C PHE A 67 -10.46 -5.52 -6.49
N LYS A 68 -10.63 -6.70 -5.86
CA LYS A 68 -11.75 -7.61 -6.13
C LYS A 68 -12.57 -7.95 -4.87
N HIS A 69 -12.42 -7.17 -3.81
CA HIS A 69 -13.12 -7.46 -2.58
C HIS A 69 -14.63 -7.30 -2.82
N PRO A 70 -15.46 -8.29 -2.44
CA PRO A 70 -16.86 -8.35 -2.88
C PRO A 70 -17.75 -7.27 -2.26
N ILE A 71 -17.37 -6.71 -1.10
CA ILE A 71 -18.20 -5.73 -0.37
C ILE A 71 -17.48 -4.37 -0.24
N LYS A 72 -16.22 -4.36 0.17
CA LYS A 72 -15.41 -3.14 0.36
C LYS A 72 -14.72 -2.71 -0.94
N ARG A 73 -14.55 -1.40 -1.14
CA ARG A 73 -13.68 -0.80 -2.18
C ARG A 73 -14.16 -1.12 -3.61
N GLN A 74 -15.47 -1.07 -3.81
CA GLN A 74 -16.07 -1.45 -5.09
C GLN A 74 -15.96 -0.34 -6.14
N SER A 75 -15.96 0.93 -5.72
CA SER A 75 -16.05 2.04 -6.64
C SER A 75 -14.79 2.15 -7.51
N ARG A 76 -14.97 2.63 -8.73
CA ARG A 76 -13.85 2.88 -9.65
C ARG A 76 -12.84 3.88 -9.06
N ILE A 77 -13.32 4.87 -8.30
CA ILE A 77 -12.48 5.87 -7.64
C ILE A 77 -11.62 5.23 -6.56
N GLU A 78 -12.20 4.43 -5.66
CA GLU A 78 -11.41 3.74 -4.62
C GLU A 78 -10.36 2.81 -5.24
N LYS A 79 -10.71 2.09 -6.31
CA LYS A 79 -9.76 1.23 -7.03
C LYS A 79 -8.63 2.04 -7.65
N LEU A 80 -8.92 3.20 -8.24
CA LEU A 80 -7.88 4.10 -8.75
C LEU A 80 -6.98 4.63 -7.63
N GLU A 81 -7.56 5.01 -6.49
CA GLU A 81 -6.79 5.50 -5.35
C GLU A 81 -5.79 4.43 -4.90
N ARG A 82 -6.23 3.17 -4.82
CA ARG A 82 -5.35 2.03 -4.52
C ARG A 82 -4.31 1.81 -5.60
N ALA A 83 -4.68 1.89 -6.88
CA ALA A 83 -3.72 1.77 -7.96
C ALA A 83 -2.61 2.84 -7.87
N LEU A 84 -2.96 4.09 -7.60
CA LEU A 84 -2.01 5.17 -7.39
C LEU A 84 -1.18 4.99 -6.10
N CYS A 85 -1.76 4.36 -5.07
CA CYS A 85 -1.09 4.04 -3.82
C CYS A 85 -0.01 2.95 -3.97
N LEU A 86 -0.12 2.02 -4.93
CA LEU A 86 0.80 0.89 -5.08
C LEU A 86 2.26 1.34 -5.16
N ASN A 87 2.56 2.32 -6.02
CA ASN A 87 3.92 2.84 -6.19
C ASN A 87 4.49 3.48 -4.91
N MET A 88 3.63 4.04 -4.06
CA MET A 88 4.07 4.59 -2.79
C MET A 88 4.27 3.51 -1.72
N ALA A 89 3.43 2.47 -1.74
CA ALA A 89 3.58 1.30 -0.90
C ALA A 89 4.91 0.56 -1.18
N ILE A 90 5.27 0.40 -2.46
CA ILE A 90 6.54 -0.20 -2.86
C ILE A 90 7.72 0.62 -2.33
N LYS A 91 7.72 1.94 -2.60
CA LYS A 91 8.75 2.85 -2.10
C LYS A 91 8.90 2.85 -0.59
N LEU A 92 7.78 2.68 0.12
CA LEU A 92 7.79 2.56 1.57
C LEU A 92 8.50 1.26 1.96
N LEU A 93 8.09 0.11 1.42
CA LEU A 93 8.72 -1.18 1.70
C LEU A 93 10.23 -1.21 1.42
N GLU A 94 10.67 -0.64 0.30
CA GLU A 94 12.08 -0.60 -0.10
C GLU A 94 12.97 0.20 0.87
N ARG A 95 12.39 1.19 1.54
CA ARG A 95 13.13 2.12 2.41
C ARG A 95 12.96 1.83 3.89
N THR A 96 11.90 1.13 4.26
CA THR A 96 11.59 0.85 5.64
C THR A 96 12.59 -0.16 6.23
N THR A 97 13.13 0.21 7.40
CA THR A 97 13.99 -0.64 8.23
C THR A 97 13.30 -1.17 9.48
N THR A 98 12.07 -0.73 9.78
CA THR A 98 11.29 -1.17 10.94
C THR A 98 9.79 -1.24 10.65
N TYR A 99 9.08 -2.20 11.22
CA TYR A 99 7.61 -2.20 11.26
C TYR A 99 7.10 -1.50 12.52
N GLN A 100 5.89 -0.93 12.46
CA GLN A 100 5.31 -0.11 13.54
C GLN A 100 4.18 -0.83 14.28
N GLU A 101 3.52 -1.79 13.64
CA GLU A 101 2.43 -2.54 14.26
C GLU A 101 2.66 -4.04 14.08
N VAL A 102 2.29 -4.82 15.10
CA VAL A 102 2.22 -6.28 15.04
C VAL A 102 0.90 -6.75 15.64
N SER A 103 0.19 -7.61 14.93
CA SER A 103 -1.00 -8.30 15.44
C SER A 103 -0.99 -9.77 15.03
N ARG A 104 -1.70 -10.60 15.79
CA ARG A 104 -2.01 -11.99 15.43
C ARG A 104 -3.46 -12.04 14.98
N GLU A 105 -3.70 -12.57 13.78
CA GLU A 105 -5.07 -12.78 13.31
C GLU A 105 -5.24 -14.19 12.76
N ARG A 106 -6.47 -14.68 12.84
CA ARG A 106 -6.86 -15.98 12.32
C ARG A 106 -7.62 -15.79 11.02
N ASP A 107 -7.25 -16.54 9.98
CA ASP A 107 -8.03 -16.56 8.75
C ASP A 107 -9.29 -17.46 8.88
N LYS A 108 -10.15 -17.42 7.86
CA LYS A 108 -11.39 -18.23 7.83
C LYS A 108 -11.12 -19.75 7.88
N GLY A 109 -9.92 -20.19 7.51
CA GLY A 109 -9.50 -21.60 7.54
C GLY A 109 -8.85 -22.00 8.86
N GLY A 110 -8.81 -21.11 9.86
CA GLY A 110 -8.24 -21.40 11.17
C GLY A 110 -6.74 -21.17 11.29
N ASN A 111 -6.05 -20.80 10.20
CA ASN A 111 -4.61 -20.55 10.25
C ASN A 111 -4.32 -19.24 10.97
N GLN A 112 -3.30 -19.24 11.83
CA GLN A 112 -2.80 -18.05 12.49
C GLN A 112 -1.70 -17.38 11.66
N HIS A 113 -1.82 -16.07 11.50
CA HIS A 113 -0.85 -15.24 10.81
C HIS A 113 -0.43 -14.08 11.70
N LEU A 114 0.86 -13.75 11.65
CA LEU A 114 1.41 -12.50 12.13
C LEU A 114 1.21 -11.44 11.06
N PHE A 115 0.60 -10.32 11.44
CA PHE A 115 0.41 -9.16 10.61
C PHE A 115 1.35 -8.06 11.07
N PHE A 116 2.05 -7.46 10.11
CA PHE A 116 2.99 -6.38 10.33
C PHE A 116 2.52 -5.14 9.57
N GLY A 117 2.29 -4.05 10.31
CA GLY A 117 1.95 -2.76 9.74
C GLY A 117 3.19 -1.90 9.56
N ILE A 118 3.51 -1.58 8.31
CA ILE A 118 4.53 -0.59 7.95
C ILE A 118 3.82 0.72 7.58
N ILE A 119 4.09 1.78 8.31
CA ILE A 119 3.45 3.09 8.17
C ILE A 119 4.50 4.15 7.94
N GLY A 120 4.32 4.95 6.89
CA GLY A 120 5.24 6.06 6.60
C GLY A 120 4.62 7.12 5.71
N TYR A 121 5.36 8.22 5.54
CA TYR A 121 4.94 9.35 4.72
C TYR A 121 5.71 9.38 3.41
N ILE A 122 5.00 9.33 2.29
CA ILE A 122 5.57 9.47 0.95
C ILE A 122 4.87 10.65 0.27
N ARG A 123 5.63 11.71 -0.05
CA ARG A 123 5.09 12.93 -0.70
C ARG A 123 3.85 13.50 0.01
N GLY A 124 3.92 13.58 1.35
CA GLY A 124 2.83 14.10 2.19
C GLY A 124 1.62 13.15 2.37
N ASN A 125 1.65 11.95 1.80
CA ASN A 125 0.61 10.94 1.99
C ASN A 125 1.06 9.94 3.05
N ARG A 126 0.23 9.71 4.08
CA ARG A 126 0.47 8.64 5.04
C ARG A 126 0.00 7.32 4.43
N ILE A 127 0.95 6.45 4.14
CA ILE A 127 0.71 5.13 3.54
C ILE A 127 0.90 4.07 4.62
N LYS A 128 -0.01 3.11 4.65
CA LYS A 128 0.10 1.88 5.43
C LYS A 128 0.20 0.69 4.49
N VAL A 129 1.19 -0.15 4.75
CA VAL A 129 1.40 -1.43 4.09
C VAL A 129 1.27 -2.52 5.13
N VAL A 130 0.52 -3.55 4.79
CA VAL A 130 0.26 -4.69 5.67
C VAL A 130 0.94 -5.91 5.07
N ILE A 131 1.90 -6.45 5.79
CA ILE A 131 2.61 -7.69 5.49
C ILE A 131 2.07 -8.78 6.41
N ARG A 132 1.96 -10.01 5.93
CA ARG A 132 1.61 -11.16 6.76
C ARG A 132 2.68 -12.25 6.69
N LYS A 133 2.79 -13.05 7.74
CA LYS A 133 3.59 -14.29 7.80
C LYS A 133 2.79 -15.34 8.56
N GLN A 134 2.72 -16.57 8.04
CA GLN A 134 2.07 -17.67 8.76
C GLN A 134 2.88 -18.03 10.01
N GLU A 135 2.24 -18.12 11.18
CA GLU A 135 2.95 -18.19 12.46
C GLU A 135 3.60 -19.57 12.70
N LYS A 136 2.88 -20.65 12.38
CA LYS A 136 3.31 -22.03 12.67
C LYS A 136 4.13 -22.69 11.56
N ASN A 137 4.56 -21.94 10.55
CA ASN A 137 5.32 -22.48 9.43
C ASN A 137 6.75 -21.89 9.47
N THR A 138 7.73 -22.76 9.65
CA THR A 138 9.15 -22.43 9.79
C THR A 138 9.70 -21.69 8.55
N ASP A 139 9.21 -22.06 7.36
CA ASP A 139 9.61 -21.45 6.08
C ASP A 139 8.57 -20.44 5.57
N ALA A 140 7.74 -19.91 6.48
CA ALA A 140 6.71 -18.95 6.11
C ALA A 140 7.31 -17.69 5.50
N LYS A 141 7.00 -17.47 4.22
CA LYS A 141 7.38 -16.25 3.51
C LYS A 141 6.57 -15.06 4.02
N PHE A 142 7.22 -13.89 4.09
CA PHE A 142 6.52 -12.62 4.26
C PHE A 142 5.75 -12.29 2.99
N ILE A 143 4.45 -12.04 3.11
CA ILE A 143 3.55 -11.81 1.98
C ILE A 143 2.95 -10.42 2.10
N LEU A 144 3.01 -9.64 1.02
CA LEU A 144 2.23 -8.42 0.90
C LEU A 144 0.74 -8.78 0.92
N PHE A 145 0.01 -8.27 1.91
CA PHE A 145 -1.41 -8.55 2.11
C PHE A 145 -2.30 -7.37 1.68
N SER A 146 -1.96 -6.15 2.08
CA SER A 146 -2.74 -4.95 1.78
C SER A 146 -1.88 -3.70 1.74
N PHE A 147 -2.37 -2.64 1.08
CA PHE A 147 -1.77 -1.31 1.16
C PHE A 147 -2.81 -0.23 0.89
N TYR A 148 -2.65 0.92 1.54
CA TYR A 148 -3.57 2.05 1.44
C TYR A 148 -3.03 3.34 2.02
N GLN A 149 -3.66 4.44 1.59
CA GLN A 149 -3.55 5.71 2.28
C GLN A 149 -4.40 5.72 3.56
N THR A 150 -3.81 6.04 4.70
CA THR A 150 -4.50 6.13 6.00
C THR A 150 -4.98 7.53 6.32
N SER A 151 -4.25 8.55 5.88
CA SER A 151 -4.70 9.94 5.97
C SER A 151 -4.38 10.66 4.68
N GLN A 152 -5.36 11.44 4.22
CA GLN A 152 -5.14 12.45 3.19
C GLN A 152 -4.17 13.51 3.73
N ALA A 153 -3.46 14.19 2.84
CA ALA A 153 -2.79 15.41 3.26
C ALA A 153 -3.84 16.33 3.90
N PRO A 154 -3.56 16.99 5.05
CA PRO A 154 -4.53 17.90 5.66
C PRO A 154 -4.95 18.93 4.62
N ILE A 155 -6.26 18.97 4.34
CA ILE A 155 -6.89 19.93 3.43
C ILE A 155 -6.68 21.31 4.07
N ARG A 156 -6.24 22.31 3.29
CA ARG A 156 -6.21 23.68 3.80
C ARG A 156 -7.65 24.09 4.05
N LYS A 157 -7.96 24.66 5.23
CA LYS A 157 -9.33 25.09 5.60
C LYS A 157 -10.02 25.95 4.53
N ASP A 158 -9.25 26.63 3.69
CA ASP A 158 -9.74 27.47 2.58
C ASP A 158 -10.33 26.65 1.41
N GLU A 159 -9.92 25.39 1.22
CA GLU A 159 -10.46 24.48 0.20
C GLU A 159 -11.72 23.75 0.69
N GLU A 160 -11.86 23.56 2.00
CA GLU A 160 -13.00 22.89 2.65
C GLU A 160 -14.30 23.69 2.47
N LYS A 161 -14.22 25.03 2.43
CA LYS A 161 -15.35 25.95 2.20
C LYS A 161 -15.90 25.93 0.77
N LYS A 162 -15.21 25.34 -0.21
CA LYS A 162 -15.68 25.25 -1.62
C LYS A 162 -16.37 23.93 -1.95
N LEU A 163 -16.39 22.98 -1.01
CA LEU A 163 -16.95 21.64 -1.16
C LEU A 163 -18.27 21.45 -0.39
N LEU A 164 -18.74 22.48 0.31
CA LEU A 164 -20.07 22.62 0.93
C LEU A 164 -20.83 23.73 0.20
#